data_AF-A0A212T232-F1
#
_entry.id   AF-A0A212T232-F1
#
_cell.length_a   1.000
_cell.length_b   1.000
_cell.length_c   1.000
_cell.angle_alpha   90.00
_cell.angle_beta   90.00
_cell.angle_gamma   90.00
#
_symmetry.space_group_name_H-M   'P 1'
#
loop_
_entity.id
_entity.type
_entity.pdbx_description
1 polymer ?
#
loop_
_entity_poly.entity_id
_entity_poly.type
_entity_poly.pdbx_seq_one_letter_code
_entity_poly.pdbx_strand_id
1 'polypeptide(L)' 'MIRPPEIPSAHRKARAAAVWEYRTVHADRDMSRSDLRRLLAEMAEYEGWTLHRVALYHGGGRRVSLRRKKIKVQRTV' A
#
# COMPACT_ATOMS: atom_id res chain seq x y z
N MET A 1 -0.54 -24.37 -49.75
CA MET A 1 0.01 -24.71 -48.42
C MET A 1 -0.04 -23.45 -47.56
N ILE A 2 -0.86 -23.42 -46.52
CA ILE A 2 -1.14 -22.23 -45.70
C ILE A 2 -0.05 -22.13 -44.63
N ARG A 3 0.77 -21.07 -44.64
CA ARG A 3 1.63 -20.71 -43.50
C ARG A 3 0.83 -19.73 -42.62
N PRO A 4 0.71 -19.98 -41.30
CA PRO A 4 -0.25 -19.30 -40.42
C PRO A 4 0.08 -17.80 -40.22
N PRO A 5 -0.92 -16.99 -39.83
CA PRO A 5 -0.72 -15.57 -39.56
C PRO A 5 0.23 -15.36 -38.37
N GLU A 6 1.08 -14.35 -38.48
CA GLU A 6 1.82 -13.78 -37.36
C GLU A 6 0.86 -13.45 -36.22
N ILE A 7 1.00 -14.15 -35.09
CA ILE A 7 0.27 -13.86 -33.87
C ILE A 7 1.01 -12.69 -33.22
N PRO A 8 0.49 -11.45 -33.19
CA PRO A 8 1.04 -10.44 -32.32
C PRO A 8 0.95 -10.97 -30.89
N SER A 9 2.13 -11.23 -30.31
CA SER A 9 2.30 -11.75 -28.95
C SER A 9 1.49 -10.90 -27.97
N ALA A 10 0.42 -11.50 -27.46
CA ALA A 10 -0.25 -11.21 -26.21
C ALA A 10 -0.20 -9.75 -25.76
N HIS A 11 -1.12 -8.94 -26.28
CA HIS A 11 -1.76 -7.88 -25.49
C HIS A 11 -2.64 -8.47 -24.38
N ARG A 12 -2.17 -9.54 -23.70
CA ARG A 12 -2.70 -9.94 -22.42
C ARG A 12 -2.28 -8.83 -21.48
N LYS A 13 -3.08 -7.76 -21.43
CA LYS A 13 -3.08 -6.71 -20.42
C LYS A 13 -2.56 -7.37 -19.15
N ALA A 14 -1.31 -7.13 -18.78
CA ALA A 14 -0.76 -7.60 -17.54
C ALA A 14 -1.74 -7.08 -16.50
N ARG A 15 -2.60 -7.97 -15.97
CA ARG A 15 -3.66 -7.59 -15.02
C ARG A 15 -2.92 -6.80 -13.96
N ALA A 16 -3.18 -5.49 -13.92
CA ALA A 16 -2.31 -4.51 -13.29
C ALA A 16 -1.73 -5.08 -12.00
N ALA A 17 -0.42 -5.42 -12.02
CA ALA A 17 0.25 -5.93 -10.85
C ALA A 17 -0.03 -4.91 -9.74
N ALA A 18 -0.75 -5.33 -8.70
CA ALA A 18 -1.18 -4.44 -7.64
C ALA A 18 0.07 -3.90 -6.94
N VAL A 19 0.44 -2.66 -7.24
CA VAL A 19 1.57 -2.00 -6.60
C VAL A 19 1.08 -1.55 -5.23
N TRP A 20 1.69 -2.06 -4.18
CA TRP A 20 1.40 -1.64 -2.81
C TRP A 20 2.36 -0.53 -2.41
N GLU A 21 1.83 0.54 -1.83
CA GLU A 21 2.63 1.58 -1.19
C GLU A 21 2.69 1.28 0.31
N TYR A 22 3.86 1.55 0.92
CA TYR A 22 4.09 1.37 2.35
C TYR A 22 4.53 2.70 2.95
N ARG A 23 4.00 3.03 4.14
CA ARG A 23 4.40 4.20 4.93
C ARG A 23 4.69 3.74 6.36
N THR A 24 5.76 4.27 6.94
CA THR A 24 6.13 3.96 8.34
C THR A 24 5.91 5.19 9.19
N VAL A 25 5.21 4.99 10.31
CA VAL A 25 4.97 6.00 11.35
C VAL A 25 5.78 5.59 12.57
N HIS A 26 6.62 6.49 13.04
CA HIS A 26 7.38 6.33 14.28
C HIS A 26 6.69 7.13 15.36
N ALA A 27 6.40 6.49 16.48
CA ALA A 27 5.83 7.12 17.66
C ALA A 27 6.82 6.96 18.81
N ASP A 28 7.27 8.08 19.35
CA ASP A 28 8.13 8.09 20.53
C ASP A 28 7.35 7.66 21.78
N ARG A 29 8.08 7.39 22.87
CA ARG A 29 7.47 6.95 24.14
C ARG A 29 6.50 7.98 24.72
N ASP A 30 6.74 9.26 24.44
CA ASP A 30 5.95 10.39 24.94
C ASP A 30 4.64 10.55 24.17
N MET A 31 4.54 9.93 22.99
CA MET A 31 3.29 9.88 22.25
C MET A 31 2.34 8.89 22.92
N SER A 32 1.21 9.41 23.41
CA SER A 32 0.16 8.59 23.97
C SER A 32 -0.37 7.59 22.94
N ARG A 33 -0.77 6.41 23.43
CA ARG A 33 -1.42 5.38 22.61
C ARG A 33 -2.70 5.91 21.96
N SER A 34 -3.42 6.81 22.64
CA SER A 34 -4.65 7.42 22.14
C SER A 34 -4.37 8.33 20.94
N ASP A 35 -3.33 9.17 21.03
CA ASP A 35 -2.95 10.09 19.96
C ASP A 35 -2.44 9.34 18.75
N LEU A 36 -1.61 8.31 18.96
CA LEU A 36 -1.17 7.44 17.88
C LEU A 36 -2.34 6.77 17.18
N ARG A 37 -3.32 6.26 17.95
CA ARG A 37 -4.51 5.62 17.38
C ARG A 37 -5.35 6.61 16.56
N ARG A 38 -5.49 7.85 17.04
CA ARG A 38 -6.21 8.92 16.32
C ARG A 38 -5.52 9.24 14.99
N LEU A 39 -4.20 9.46 15.03
CA LEU A 39 -3.39 9.71 13.83
C LEU A 39 -3.53 8.56 12.80
N LEU A 40 -3.41 7.31 13.25
CA LEU A 40 -3.57 6.14 12.38
C LEU A 40 -4.98 6.04 11.79
N ALA A 41 -6.02 6.40 12.55
CA ALA A 41 -7.39 6.43 12.08
C ALA A 41 -7.58 7.52 11.02
N GLU A 42 -7.07 8.73 11.23
CA GLU A 42 -7.13 9.81 10.24
C GLU A 42 -6.42 9.42 8.93
N MET A 43 -5.25 8.77 9.00
CA MET A 43 -4.58 8.24 7.81
C MET A 43 -5.38 7.14 7.11
N ALA A 44 -6.14 6.34 7.87
CA ALA A 44 -6.99 5.31 7.28
C ALA A 44 -8.22 5.90 6.59
N GLU A 45 -8.87 6.87 7.24
CA GLU A 45 -10.10 7.51 6.75
C GLU A 45 -9.82 8.43 5.55
N TYR A 46 -8.81 9.30 5.63
CA TYR A 46 -8.57 10.32 4.62
C TYR A 46 -7.58 9.90 3.53
N GLU A 47 -6.51 9.20 3.90
CA GLU A 47 -5.45 8.82 2.94
C GLU A 47 -5.59 7.37 2.43
N GLY A 48 -6.58 6.61 2.93
CA GLY A 48 -6.85 5.23 2.52
C GLY A 48 -5.77 4.24 2.95
N TRP A 49 -5.03 4.54 4.02
CA TRP A 49 -4.04 3.62 4.56
C TRP A 49 -4.68 2.51 5.39
N THR A 50 -4.10 1.31 5.35
CA THR A 50 -4.50 0.20 6.19
C THR A 50 -3.33 -0.19 7.10
N LEU A 51 -3.64 -0.50 8.36
CA LEU A 51 -2.65 -1.02 9.30
C LEU A 51 -2.07 -2.37 8.79
N HIS A 52 -0.75 -2.45 8.68
CA HIS A 52 -0.07 -3.66 8.23
C HIS A 52 0.69 -4.36 9.36
N ARG A 53 1.52 -3.63 10.10
CA ARG A 53 2.31 -4.18 11.21
C ARG A 53 2.55 -3.12 12.27
N VAL A 54 2.58 -3.54 13.53
CA VAL A 54 3.01 -2.71 14.66
C VAL A 54 4.18 -3.42 15.35
N ALA A 55 5.26 -2.68 15.60
CA ALA A 55 6.38 -3.12 16.40
C ALA A 55 6.52 -2.21 17.63
N LEU A 56 6.70 -2.81 18.79
CA LEU A 56 6.98 -2.12 20.05
C LEU A 56 8.46 -2.33 20.38
N TYR A 57 9.17 -1.25 20.66
CA TYR A 57 10.59 -1.30 21.03
C TYR A 57 10.76 -1.23 22.55
N HIS A 58 11.84 -1.84 23.04
CA HIS A 58 12.33 -1.58 24.38
C HIS A 58 12.59 -0.08 24.55
N GLY A 59 11.99 0.54 25.56
CA GLY A 59 11.97 2.00 25.74
C GLY A 59 10.62 2.67 25.43
N GLY A 60 9.62 1.90 24.97
CA GLY A 60 8.22 2.37 24.83
C GLY A 60 7.89 3.02 23.49
N GLY A 61 8.88 3.18 22.61
CA GLY A 61 8.68 3.62 21.23
C GLY A 61 7.92 2.58 20.41
N ARG A 62 7.17 3.04 19.41
CA ARG A 62 6.37 2.20 18.52
C ARG A 62 6.69 2.54 17.07
N ARG A 63 6.68 1.53 16.22
CA ARG A 63 6.79 1.68 14.77
C ARG A 63 5.62 1.00 14.11
N VAL A 64 4.87 1.76 13.33
CA VAL A 64 3.66 1.30 12.68
C VAL A 64 3.86 1.37 11.17
N SER A 65 3.78 0.22 10.51
CA SER A 65 3.77 0.14 9.06
C SER A 65 2.33 0.13 8.57
N LEU A 66 2.06 1.03 7.64
CA LEU A 66 0.82 1.17 6.91
C LEU A 66 1.02 0.71 5.47
N ARG A 67 -0.03 0.18 4.85
CA ARG A 67 -0.04 -0.16 3.42
C ARG A 67 -1.27 0.40 2.73
N ARG A 68 -1.14 0.79 1.47
CA ARG A 68 -2.29 1.13 0.61
C ARG A 68 -2.11 0.53 -0.78
N LYS A 69 -3.21 0.15 -1.42
CA LYS A 69 -3.19 -0.44 -2.76
C LYS A 69 -3.19 0.68 -3.80
N LYS A 70 -2.13 0.80 -4.59
CA LYS A 70 -2.10 1.71 -5.74
C LYS A 70 -2.67 0.98 -6.95
N ILE A 71 -3.94 1.23 -7.24
CA ILE A 71 -4.57 0.73 -8.46
C ILE A 71 -4.12 1.67 -9.60
N LYS A 72 -3.24 1.17 -10.48
CA LYS A 72 -2.92 1.88 -11.72
C LYS A 72 -4.12 1.75 -12.66
N VAL A 73 -4.97 2.77 -12.72
CA VAL A 73 -6.01 2.86 -13.74
C VAL A 73 -5.31 3.13 -15.07
N GLN A 74 -5.36 2.16 -15.97
CA GLN A 74 -4.98 2.37 -17.36
C GLN A 74 -6.03 3.29 -17.97
N ARG A 75 -5.66 4.52 -18.29
CA ARG A 75 -6.54 5.47 -18.95
C ARG A 75 -6.73 4.96 -20.39
N THR A 76 -7.93 4.49 -20.70
CA THR A 76 -8.29 4.13 -22.07
C THR A 76 -8.41 5.45 -22.84
N VAL A 77 -7.56 5.63 -23.84
CA VAL A 77 -7.70 6.67 -24.87
C VAL A 77 -8.67 6.22 -25.95
#